data_AF-A0AAJ5Z490-F1
#
_entry.id   AF-A0AAJ5Z490-F1
#
_cell.length_a   1.000
_cell.length_b   1.000
_cell.length_c   1.000
_cell.angle_alpha   90.00
_cell.angle_beta   90.00
_cell.angle_gamma   90.00
#
_symmetry.space_group_name_H-M   'P 1'
#
loop_
_entity.id
_entity.type
_entity.pdbx_description
1 polymer ?
#
loop_
_entity_poly.entity_id
_entity_poly.type
_entity_poly.pdbx_seq_one_letter_code
_entity_poly.pdbx_strand_id
1 'polypeptide(L)'
;MKVQVDVDTVLFDMDGTLIDSTPAVNATWVEFAKEYNLDIDHVLHYSHGHRTVENLKRYIPSLEGDALMKEVVRFESRILEIAQENMDRAIKTGNTDGTIIAMPGARSLLEQIQCGRDENPARRAGWAIVTSDPEPYAKGAELSKADISKCIVVEDAPPGVLSGKRAGARVLGLRTTHEGQRMWEQGADWVVPDLSYVQAEWLDGDRLVLTIDTEEAPTRL
;
A
#
# COMPACT_ATOMS: atom_id res chain seq x y z
N MET A 1 20.77 0.42 9.16
CA MET A 1 21.85 -0.22 8.37
C MET A 1 21.58 0.10 6.92
N LYS A 2 22.56 0.59 6.15
CA LYS A 2 22.33 0.92 4.75
C LYS A 2 22.66 -0.25 3.85
N VAL A 3 21.71 -0.61 2.99
CA VAL A 3 21.88 -1.62 1.94
C VAL A 3 21.58 -1.00 0.59
N GLN A 4 22.25 -1.48 -0.46
CA GLN A 4 22.00 -1.10 -1.84
C GLN A 4 21.50 -2.29 -2.63
N VAL A 5 20.46 -2.07 -3.42
CA VAL A 5 19.74 -3.14 -4.09
C VAL A 5 19.40 -2.73 -5.52
N ASP A 6 19.89 -3.51 -6.48
CA ASP A 6 19.47 -3.39 -7.88
C ASP A 6 18.04 -3.92 -8.04
N VAL A 7 17.19 -3.15 -8.74
CA VAL A 7 15.79 -3.48 -8.96
C VAL A 7 15.35 -3.15 -10.38
N ASP A 8 14.53 -4.02 -10.97
CA ASP A 8 13.92 -3.76 -12.26
C ASP A 8 12.61 -2.96 -12.09
N THR A 9 11.80 -3.33 -11.11
CA THR A 9 10.53 -2.66 -10.81
C THR A 9 10.21 -2.71 -9.32
N VAL A 10 9.73 -1.58 -8.78
CA VAL A 10 9.19 -1.47 -7.42
C VAL A 10 7.67 -1.61 -7.49
N LEU A 11 7.12 -2.63 -6.85
CA LEU A 11 5.69 -2.89 -6.80
C LEU A 11 5.16 -2.39 -5.45
N PHE A 12 4.43 -1.29 -5.48
CA PHE A 12 3.88 -0.68 -4.28
C PHE A 12 2.46 -1.17 -4.03
N ASP A 13 2.17 -1.58 -2.79
CA ASP A 13 0.83 -1.41 -2.26
C ASP A 13 0.45 0.11 -2.18
N MET A 14 -0.83 0.44 -1.99
CA MET A 14 -1.32 1.81 -1.97
C MET A 14 -1.58 2.35 -0.56
N ASP A 15 -2.47 1.70 0.21
CA ASP A 15 -3.02 2.23 1.45
C ASP A 15 -2.13 1.88 2.65
N GLY A 16 -1.65 2.90 3.37
CA GLY A 16 -0.61 2.75 4.38
C GLY A 16 0.80 2.64 3.80
N THR A 17 0.93 2.39 2.49
CA THR A 17 2.20 2.37 1.76
C THR A 17 2.53 3.69 1.07
N LEU A 18 1.69 4.16 0.15
CA LEU A 18 1.89 5.41 -0.60
C LEU A 18 1.03 6.55 -0.06
N ILE A 19 -0.17 6.25 0.43
CA ILE A 19 -1.12 7.22 0.99
C ILE A 19 -1.70 6.72 2.31
N ASP A 20 -2.13 7.63 3.18
CA ASP A 20 -3.02 7.30 4.29
C ASP A 20 -4.47 7.60 3.90
N SER A 21 -5.26 6.57 3.65
CA SER A 21 -6.71 6.64 3.40
C SER A 21 -7.54 6.23 4.61
N THR A 22 -6.89 5.79 5.69
CA THR A 22 -7.50 5.22 6.89
C THR A 22 -8.63 6.07 7.46
N PRO A 23 -8.50 7.41 7.57
CA PRO A 23 -9.57 8.21 8.15
C PRO A 23 -10.88 8.17 7.36
N ALA A 24 -10.81 8.20 6.02
CA ALA A 24 -11.99 8.17 5.17
C ALA A 24 -12.65 6.78 5.18
N VAL A 25 -11.84 5.72 5.18
CA VAL A 25 -12.30 4.34 5.33
C VAL A 25 -13.00 4.13 6.67
N ASN A 26 -12.40 4.60 7.77
CA ASN A 26 -12.97 4.45 9.12
C ASN A 26 -14.27 5.24 9.28
N ALA A 27 -14.35 6.46 8.73
CA ALA A 27 -15.57 7.24 8.74
C ALA A 27 -16.71 6.55 7.95
N THR A 28 -16.39 5.93 6.82
CA THR A 28 -17.37 5.14 6.05
C THR A 28 -17.86 3.92 6.86
N TRP A 29 -16.95 3.22 7.53
CA TRP A 29 -17.33 2.11 8.42
C TRP A 29 -18.22 2.56 9.58
N VAL A 30 -17.99 3.74 10.16
CA VAL A 30 -18.86 4.30 11.21
C VAL A 30 -20.29 4.53 10.69
N GLU A 31 -20.46 4.97 9.45
CA GLU A 31 -21.79 5.12 8.83
C GLU A 31 -22.44 3.75 8.60
N PHE A 32 -21.73 2.81 7.99
CA PHE A 32 -22.24 1.46 7.70
C PHE A 32 -22.54 0.66 8.98
N ALA A 33 -21.72 0.79 10.02
CA ALA A 33 -21.94 0.11 11.29
C ALA A 33 -23.25 0.55 11.96
N LYS A 34 -23.64 1.83 11.81
CA LYS A 34 -24.93 2.32 12.30
C LYS A 34 -26.10 1.75 11.50
N GLU A 35 -25.97 1.69 10.17
CA GLU A 35 -27.03 1.19 9.29
C GLU A 35 -27.28 -0.31 9.45
N TYR A 36 -26.20 -1.09 9.52
CA TYR A 36 -26.26 -2.56 9.62
C TYR A 36 -26.17 -3.09 11.04
N ASN A 37 -26.13 -2.20 12.05
CA ASN A 37 -26.02 -2.53 13.47
C ASN A 37 -24.81 -3.45 13.77
N LEU A 38 -23.64 -3.04 13.30
CA LEU A 38 -22.37 -3.75 13.48
C LEU A 38 -21.61 -3.22 14.70
N ASP A 39 -20.78 -4.07 15.29
CA ASP A 39 -19.79 -3.67 16.28
C ASP A 39 -18.63 -2.93 15.58
N ILE A 40 -18.61 -1.60 15.71
CA ILE A 40 -17.62 -0.76 15.04
C ILE A 40 -16.19 -1.01 15.53
N ASP A 41 -16.00 -1.25 16.83
CA ASP A 41 -14.65 -1.45 17.39
C ASP A 41 -14.06 -2.75 16.83
N HIS A 42 -14.88 -3.79 16.72
CA HIS A 42 -14.48 -5.05 16.10
C HIS A 42 -14.21 -4.88 14.59
N VAL A 43 -15.08 -4.17 13.86
CA VAL A 43 -14.89 -3.94 12.42
C VAL A 43 -13.60 -3.19 12.14
N LEU A 44 -13.34 -2.06 12.81
CA LEU A 44 -12.14 -1.27 12.59
C LEU A 44 -10.86 -2.06 12.92
N HIS A 45 -10.89 -2.92 13.94
CA HIS A 45 -9.72 -3.72 14.31
C HIS A 45 -9.33 -4.78 13.26
N TYR A 46 -10.29 -5.34 12.52
CA TYR A 46 -10.07 -6.50 11.65
C TYR A 46 -10.31 -6.25 10.15
N SER A 47 -10.68 -5.03 9.74
CA SER A 47 -11.02 -4.74 8.34
C SER A 47 -9.85 -4.19 7.51
N HIS A 48 -8.80 -3.67 8.15
CA HIS A 48 -7.64 -3.11 7.45
C HIS A 48 -6.92 -4.18 6.60
N GLY A 49 -6.48 -3.82 5.39
CA GLY A 49 -5.77 -4.71 4.47
C GLY A 49 -6.63 -5.79 3.80
N HIS A 50 -7.97 -5.72 3.94
CA HIS A 50 -8.91 -6.62 3.28
C HIS A 50 -9.73 -5.90 2.22
N ARG A 51 -10.10 -6.61 1.14
CA ARG A 51 -10.93 -6.04 0.08
C ARG A 51 -12.30 -5.67 0.63
N THR A 52 -12.87 -4.57 0.16
CA THR A 52 -14.23 -4.10 0.53
C THR A 52 -15.26 -5.24 0.44
N VAL A 53 -15.26 -5.98 -0.66
CA VAL A 53 -16.16 -7.11 -0.89
C VAL A 53 -16.02 -8.24 0.14
N GLU A 54 -14.80 -8.51 0.61
CA GLU A 54 -14.54 -9.56 1.60
C GLU A 54 -15.01 -9.12 2.99
N ASN A 55 -14.74 -7.86 3.36
CA ASN A 55 -15.20 -7.30 4.62
C ASN A 55 -16.73 -7.22 4.68
N LEU A 56 -17.38 -6.66 3.65
CA LEU A 56 -18.84 -6.56 3.61
C LEU A 56 -19.50 -7.95 3.69
N LYS A 57 -18.97 -8.94 2.96
CA LYS A 57 -19.46 -10.33 3.06
C LYS A 57 -19.25 -10.95 4.45
N ARG A 58 -18.14 -10.62 5.12
CA ARG A 58 -17.83 -11.12 6.47
C ARG A 58 -18.77 -10.54 7.53
N TYR A 59 -18.97 -9.23 7.53
CA TYR A 59 -19.71 -8.55 8.59
C TYR A 59 -21.21 -8.43 8.31
N ILE A 60 -21.61 -8.47 7.04
CA ILE A 60 -23.01 -8.39 6.61
C ILE A 60 -23.31 -9.61 5.72
N PRO A 61 -23.36 -10.83 6.31
CA PRO A 61 -23.49 -12.07 5.54
C PRO A 61 -24.82 -12.22 4.79
N SER A 62 -25.80 -11.35 5.08
CA SER A 62 -27.05 -11.26 4.33
C SER A 62 -26.89 -10.58 2.96
N LEU A 63 -25.79 -9.88 2.70
CA LEU A 63 -25.48 -9.31 1.39
C LEU A 63 -24.88 -10.38 0.47
N GLU A 64 -25.62 -10.72 -0.59
CA GLU A 64 -25.18 -11.67 -1.60
C GLU A 64 -25.45 -11.16 -3.03
N GLY A 65 -24.75 -11.72 -4.01
CA GLY A 65 -24.92 -11.43 -5.43
C GLY A 65 -24.90 -9.93 -5.74
N ASP A 66 -25.90 -9.47 -6.49
CA ASP A 66 -26.00 -8.07 -6.91
C ASP A 66 -26.17 -7.09 -5.73
N ALA A 67 -26.76 -7.52 -4.62
CA ALA A 67 -26.92 -6.66 -3.44
C ALA A 67 -25.55 -6.36 -2.79
N LEU A 68 -24.70 -7.40 -2.65
CA LEU A 68 -23.33 -7.22 -2.18
C LEU A 68 -22.54 -6.29 -3.09
N MET A 69 -22.62 -6.47 -4.41
CA MET A 69 -21.86 -5.64 -5.35
C MET A 69 -22.32 -4.17 -5.34
N LYS A 70 -23.62 -3.91 -5.17
CA LYS A 70 -24.13 -2.54 -4.98
C LYS A 70 -23.58 -1.89 -3.73
N GLU A 71 -23.51 -2.64 -2.63
CA GLU A 71 -22.97 -2.14 -1.36
C GLU A 71 -21.46 -1.92 -1.40
N VAL A 72 -20.70 -2.75 -2.13
CA VAL A 72 -19.28 -2.51 -2.41
C VAL A 72 -19.09 -1.17 -3.12
N VAL A 73 -19.84 -0.92 -4.19
CA VAL A 73 -19.76 0.34 -4.94
C VAL A 73 -20.17 1.52 -4.05
N ARG A 74 -21.22 1.37 -3.24
CA ARG A 74 -21.69 2.41 -2.30
C ARG A 74 -20.62 2.74 -1.27
N PHE A 75 -19.99 1.72 -0.69
CA PHE A 75 -18.93 1.88 0.30
C PHE A 75 -17.71 2.61 -0.29
N GLU A 76 -17.22 2.16 -1.44
CA GLU A 76 -16.05 2.76 -2.11
C GLU A 76 -16.33 4.20 -2.58
N SER A 77 -17.54 4.47 -3.10
CA SER A 77 -17.94 5.83 -3.46
C SER A 77 -17.95 6.75 -2.23
N ARG A 78 -18.46 6.24 -1.10
CA ARG A 78 -18.55 7.03 0.13
C ARG A 78 -17.18 7.38 0.71
N ILE A 79 -16.19 6.50 0.59
CA ILE A 79 -14.79 6.81 0.96
C ILE A 79 -14.30 8.05 0.19
N LEU A 80 -14.52 8.08 -1.12
CA LEU A 80 -14.09 9.18 -1.98
C LEU A 80 -14.84 10.48 -1.66
N GLU A 81 -16.14 10.41 -1.38
CA GLU A 81 -16.93 11.55 -0.95
C GLU A 81 -16.40 12.14 0.37
N ILE A 82 -16.17 11.31 1.38
CA ILE A 82 -15.60 11.75 2.68
C ILE A 82 -14.21 12.34 2.50
N ALA A 83 -13.36 11.72 1.67
CA ALA A 83 -12.04 12.25 1.37
C ALA A 83 -12.12 13.65 0.73
N GLN A 84 -13.06 13.87 -0.19
CA GLN A 84 -13.30 15.16 -0.82
C GLN A 84 -13.85 16.19 0.17
N GLU A 85 -14.83 15.81 0.99
CA GLU A 85 -15.40 16.66 2.06
C GLU A 85 -14.30 17.14 3.02
N ASN A 86 -13.40 16.23 3.42
CA ASN A 86 -12.27 16.55 4.27
C ASN A 86 -11.26 17.47 3.55
N MET A 87 -11.00 17.26 2.27
CA MET A 87 -10.11 18.12 1.48
C MET A 87 -10.66 19.53 1.35
N ASP A 88 -11.96 19.67 1.05
CA ASP A 88 -12.63 20.96 0.97
C ASP A 88 -12.57 21.71 2.31
N ARG A 89 -12.71 20.99 3.42
CA ARG A 89 -12.51 21.55 4.76
C ARG A 89 -11.06 21.97 4.98
N ALA A 90 -10.09 21.16 4.58
CA ALA A 90 -8.67 21.46 4.71
C ALA A 90 -8.30 22.73 3.94
N ILE A 91 -8.79 22.92 2.72
CA ILE A 91 -8.57 24.14 1.92
C ILE A 91 -9.09 25.38 2.65
N LYS A 92 -10.25 25.29 3.32
CA LYS A 92 -10.87 26.42 4.02
C LYS A 92 -10.22 26.73 5.37
N THR A 93 -9.72 25.72 6.06
CA THR A 93 -9.32 25.81 7.48
C THR A 93 -7.83 25.64 7.72
N GLY A 94 -7.09 25.12 6.75
CA GLY A 94 -5.71 24.67 6.90
C GLY A 94 -5.56 23.34 7.65
N ASN A 95 -6.65 22.76 8.18
CA ASN A 95 -6.59 21.50 8.91
C ASN A 95 -6.78 20.28 7.96
N THR A 96 -5.70 19.54 7.74
CA THR A 96 -5.66 18.32 6.91
C THR A 96 -6.06 17.03 7.63
N ASP A 97 -6.48 17.09 8.90
CA ASP A 97 -6.94 15.92 9.65
C ASP A 97 -8.01 15.18 8.84
N GLY A 98 -7.87 13.87 8.68
CA GLY A 98 -8.87 13.05 8.00
C GLY A 98 -8.88 13.13 6.45
N THR A 99 -8.02 13.94 5.84
CA THR A 99 -7.82 13.90 4.36
C THR A 99 -6.94 12.72 3.96
N ILE A 100 -6.99 12.35 2.68
CA ILE A 100 -5.97 11.48 2.10
C ILE A 100 -4.66 12.26 1.96
N ILE A 101 -3.61 11.80 2.63
CA ILE A 101 -2.27 12.40 2.59
C ILE A 101 -1.25 11.40 2.05
N ALA A 102 -0.19 11.89 1.42
CA ALA A 102 0.91 11.03 1.00
C ALA A 102 1.72 10.58 2.23
N MET A 103 2.14 9.31 2.23
CA MET A 103 3.02 8.79 3.29
C MET A 103 4.38 9.50 3.25
N PRO A 104 5.07 9.63 4.42
CA PRO A 104 6.39 10.25 4.46
C PRO A 104 7.35 9.57 3.47
N GLY A 105 7.99 10.38 2.62
CA GLY A 105 8.92 9.91 1.58
C GLY A 105 8.28 9.39 0.29
N ALA A 106 6.98 9.08 0.26
CA ALA A 106 6.33 8.49 -0.92
C ALA A 106 6.50 9.33 -2.20
N ARG A 107 6.20 10.64 -2.12
CA ARG A 107 6.35 11.56 -3.27
C ARG A 107 7.81 11.63 -3.74
N SER A 108 8.73 11.83 -2.81
CA SER A 108 10.15 11.97 -3.13
C SER A 108 10.72 10.71 -3.78
N LEU A 109 10.35 9.53 -3.29
CA LEU A 109 10.79 8.25 -3.85
C LEU A 109 10.23 8.05 -5.27
N LEU A 110 8.94 8.31 -5.49
CA LEU A 110 8.33 8.19 -6.83
C LEU A 110 8.96 9.18 -7.82
N GLU A 111 9.24 10.40 -7.40
CA GLU A 111 9.97 11.40 -8.21
C GLU A 111 11.37 10.92 -8.59
N GLN A 112 12.10 10.32 -7.65
CA GLN A 112 13.44 9.75 -7.90
C GLN A 112 13.39 8.57 -8.88
N ILE A 113 12.41 7.66 -8.74
CA ILE A 113 12.25 6.53 -9.66
C ILE A 113 11.84 7.02 -11.06
N GLN A 114 10.99 8.03 -11.15
CA GLN A 114 10.51 8.58 -12.42
C GLN A 114 11.54 9.52 -13.11
N CYS A 115 12.58 9.94 -12.39
CA CYS A 115 13.57 10.90 -12.87
C CYS A 115 14.22 10.45 -14.19
N GLY A 116 14.33 11.38 -15.14
CA GLY A 116 15.00 11.14 -16.42
C GLY A 116 14.18 10.35 -17.47
N ARG A 117 12.90 10.04 -17.18
CA ARG A 117 12.05 9.25 -18.09
C ARG A 117 11.53 10.06 -19.28
N ASP A 118 11.23 11.33 -19.10
CA ASP A 118 10.77 12.20 -20.20
C ASP A 118 11.88 12.39 -21.24
N GLU A 119 13.14 12.36 -20.79
CA GLU A 119 14.35 12.45 -21.61
C GLU A 119 14.75 11.11 -22.25
N ASN A 120 14.28 9.99 -21.70
CA ASN A 120 14.51 8.65 -22.24
C ASN A 120 13.21 7.82 -22.25
N PRO A 121 12.38 7.95 -23.32
CA PRO A 121 11.13 7.21 -23.45
C PRO A 121 11.27 5.68 -23.47
N ALA A 122 12.48 5.16 -23.74
CA ALA A 122 12.78 3.73 -23.69
C ALA A 122 13.04 3.22 -22.27
N ARG A 123 13.23 4.12 -21.28
CA ARG A 123 13.44 3.76 -19.88
C ARG A 123 12.16 3.13 -19.31
N ARG A 124 12.34 2.02 -18.60
CA ARG A 124 11.24 1.35 -17.88
C ARG A 124 10.62 2.29 -16.85
N ALA A 125 9.33 2.11 -16.55
CA ALA A 125 8.65 2.94 -15.57
C ALA A 125 9.30 2.84 -14.17
N GLY A 126 9.92 1.70 -13.85
CA GLY A 126 10.63 1.48 -12.59
C GLY A 126 9.72 1.20 -11.39
N TRP A 127 8.40 1.42 -11.53
CA TRP A 127 7.43 1.13 -10.49
C TRP A 127 6.01 0.86 -11.03
N ALA A 128 5.17 0.25 -10.20
CA ALA A 128 3.74 0.12 -10.41
C ALA A 128 3.01 0.08 -9.05
N ILE A 129 1.75 0.54 -9.03
CA ILE A 129 0.84 0.28 -7.91
C ILE A 129 0.14 -1.04 -8.19
N VAL A 130 0.11 -1.92 -7.20
CA VAL A 130 -0.50 -3.23 -7.30
C VAL A 130 -1.53 -3.36 -6.19
N THR A 131 -2.79 -3.54 -6.56
CA THR A 131 -3.91 -3.66 -5.62
C THR A 131 -4.84 -4.80 -6.05
N SER A 132 -5.80 -5.14 -5.20
CA SER A 132 -7.06 -5.83 -5.53
C SER A 132 -6.97 -6.99 -6.54
N ASP A 133 -6.11 -7.97 -6.30
CA ASP A 133 -6.04 -9.23 -7.05
C ASP A 133 -5.68 -10.39 -6.09
N PRO A 134 -6.07 -11.65 -6.35
CA PRO A 134 -5.67 -12.80 -5.54
C PRO A 134 -4.16 -13.08 -5.51
N GLU A 135 -3.45 -12.80 -6.61
CA GLU A 135 -1.98 -12.95 -6.75
C GLU A 135 -1.36 -11.64 -7.25
N PRO A 136 -1.51 -10.55 -6.48
CA PRO A 136 -1.35 -9.19 -6.97
C PRO A 136 0.05 -8.95 -7.53
N TYR A 137 1.10 -9.35 -6.81
CA TYR A 137 2.47 -9.03 -7.20
C TYR A 137 2.97 -9.84 -8.39
N ALA A 138 2.57 -11.11 -8.52
CA ALA A 138 2.90 -11.90 -9.70
C ALA A 138 2.29 -11.24 -10.95
N LYS A 139 1.01 -10.81 -10.85
CA LYS A 139 0.34 -10.12 -11.94
C LYS A 139 0.93 -8.73 -12.21
N GLY A 140 1.28 -7.99 -11.17
CA GLY A 140 1.94 -6.70 -11.26
C GLY A 140 3.26 -6.78 -12.01
N ALA A 141 4.12 -7.74 -11.67
CA ALA A 141 5.37 -7.97 -12.39
C ALA A 141 5.15 -8.34 -13.87
N GLU A 142 4.18 -9.21 -14.17
CA GLU A 142 3.81 -9.57 -15.54
C GLU A 142 3.40 -8.33 -16.37
N LEU A 143 2.51 -7.49 -15.84
CA LEU A 143 2.04 -6.27 -16.51
C LEU A 143 3.15 -5.23 -16.66
N SER A 144 4.06 -5.14 -15.70
CA SER A 144 5.27 -4.32 -15.77
C SER A 144 6.36 -4.92 -16.68
N LYS A 145 6.16 -6.13 -17.23
CA LYS A 145 7.14 -6.88 -18.03
C LYS A 145 8.47 -7.08 -17.29
N ALA A 146 8.39 -7.29 -15.97
CA ALA A 146 9.52 -7.48 -15.08
C ALA A 146 9.58 -8.93 -14.58
N ASP A 147 10.79 -9.40 -14.31
CA ASP A 147 11.02 -10.64 -13.57
C ASP A 147 10.75 -10.40 -12.09
N ILE A 148 9.79 -11.12 -11.49
CA ILE A 148 9.40 -10.96 -10.08
C ILE A 148 10.57 -11.11 -9.11
N SER A 149 11.59 -11.93 -9.45
CA SER A 149 12.80 -12.11 -8.64
C SER A 149 13.69 -10.85 -8.62
N LYS A 150 13.52 -9.96 -9.59
CA LYS A 150 14.19 -8.66 -9.70
C LYS A 150 13.29 -7.50 -9.25
N CYS A 151 12.07 -7.78 -8.83
CA CYS A 151 11.19 -6.80 -8.23
C CYS A 151 11.46 -6.64 -6.74
N ILE A 152 11.06 -5.49 -6.22
CA ILE A 152 10.87 -5.27 -4.78
C ILE A 152 9.41 -4.93 -4.56
N VAL A 153 8.75 -5.67 -3.69
CA VAL A 153 7.42 -5.34 -3.18
C VAL A 153 7.57 -4.43 -1.96
N VAL A 154 6.80 -3.36 -1.90
CA VAL A 154 6.73 -2.47 -0.74
C VAL A 154 5.34 -2.59 -0.13
N GLU A 155 5.30 -2.93 1.16
CA GLU A 155 4.07 -3.33 1.85
C GLU A 155 4.05 -2.87 3.31
N ASP A 156 2.86 -2.53 3.80
CA ASP A 156 2.60 -2.06 5.18
C ASP A 156 1.82 -3.09 6.02
N ALA A 157 1.48 -4.24 5.45
CA ALA A 157 0.66 -5.27 6.09
C ALA A 157 1.27 -6.69 6.01
N PRO A 158 1.20 -7.49 7.09
CA PRO A 158 1.73 -8.86 7.09
C PRO A 158 1.16 -9.77 5.98
N PRO A 159 -0.16 -9.78 5.68
CA PRO A 159 -0.70 -10.57 4.56
C PRO A 159 -0.09 -10.18 3.21
N GLY A 160 0.16 -8.88 3.01
CA GLY A 160 0.80 -8.32 1.83
C GLY A 160 2.26 -8.75 1.70
N VAL A 161 3.02 -8.69 2.81
CA VAL A 161 4.40 -9.21 2.86
C VAL A 161 4.43 -10.68 2.45
N LEU A 162 3.57 -11.51 3.04
CA LEU A 162 3.48 -12.93 2.71
C LEU A 162 3.13 -13.14 1.23
N SER A 163 2.23 -12.33 0.67
CA SER A 163 1.86 -12.36 -0.75
C SER A 163 3.07 -12.05 -1.64
N GLY A 164 3.83 -11.00 -1.34
CA GLY A 164 5.05 -10.63 -2.07
C GLY A 164 6.12 -11.73 -2.03
N LYS A 165 6.33 -12.34 -0.85
CA LYS A 165 7.27 -13.46 -0.70
C LYS A 165 6.82 -14.70 -1.48
N ARG A 166 5.53 -15.02 -1.46
CA ARG A 166 4.97 -16.15 -2.24
C ARG A 166 5.09 -15.94 -3.74
N ALA A 167 5.00 -14.69 -4.21
CA ALA A 167 5.25 -14.35 -5.61
C ALA A 167 6.73 -14.52 -6.01
N GLY A 168 7.66 -14.61 -5.05
CA GLY A 168 9.10 -14.75 -5.29
C GLY A 168 9.86 -13.42 -5.31
N ALA A 169 9.22 -12.32 -4.88
CA ALA A 169 9.86 -11.03 -4.79
C ALA A 169 10.72 -10.90 -3.52
N ARG A 170 11.62 -9.92 -3.54
CA ARG A 170 12.12 -9.32 -2.31
C ARG A 170 11.08 -8.34 -1.78
N VAL A 171 10.94 -8.24 -0.47
CA VAL A 171 9.90 -7.44 0.19
C VAL A 171 10.54 -6.46 1.17
N LEU A 172 10.17 -5.19 1.01
CA LEU A 172 10.41 -4.12 1.97
C LEU A 172 9.12 -3.87 2.76
N GLY A 173 9.14 -4.21 4.05
CA GLY A 173 8.05 -3.91 4.98
C GLY A 173 8.13 -2.49 5.54
N LEU A 174 6.98 -1.85 5.71
CA LEU A 174 6.82 -0.54 6.34
C LEU A 174 6.18 -0.69 7.72
N ARG A 175 6.52 0.21 8.65
CA ARG A 175 5.92 0.25 10.00
C ARG A 175 4.84 1.32 10.15
N THR A 176 4.25 1.69 9.03
CA THR A 176 3.23 2.74 8.95
C THR A 176 1.91 2.29 9.57
N THR A 177 1.55 1.01 9.40
CA THR A 177 0.29 0.44 9.93
C THR A 177 0.51 -0.66 10.96
N HIS A 178 1.55 -1.48 10.81
CA HIS A 178 1.84 -2.57 11.74
C HIS A 178 3.26 -2.54 12.30
N GLU A 179 3.47 -3.22 13.43
CA GLU A 179 4.79 -3.35 14.02
C GLU A 179 5.75 -4.14 13.12
N GLY A 180 7.01 -3.72 13.08
CA GLY A 180 8.03 -4.32 12.23
C GLY A 180 8.26 -5.81 12.49
N GLN A 181 8.10 -6.26 13.74
CA GLN A 181 8.21 -7.68 14.09
C GLN A 181 7.25 -8.55 13.26
N ARG A 182 6.01 -8.10 13.07
CA ARG A 182 5.01 -8.83 12.29
C ARG A 182 5.38 -8.93 10.81
N MET A 183 6.13 -7.96 10.28
CA MET A 183 6.64 -8.01 8.90
C MET A 183 7.76 -9.03 8.76
N TRP A 184 8.68 -9.04 9.71
CA TRP A 184 9.76 -10.02 9.73
C TRP A 184 9.24 -11.46 9.86
N GLU A 185 8.22 -11.69 10.69
CA GLU A 185 7.56 -12.99 10.84
C GLU A 185 6.95 -13.53 9.52
N GLN A 186 6.59 -12.64 8.59
CA GLN A 186 6.11 -13.02 7.25
C GLN A 186 7.22 -13.11 6.19
N GLY A 187 8.47 -12.87 6.59
CA GLY A 187 9.64 -13.03 5.74
C GLY A 187 10.05 -11.78 4.95
N ALA A 188 9.69 -10.58 5.40
CA ALA A 188 10.24 -9.35 4.83
C ALA A 188 11.78 -9.42 4.78
N ASP A 189 12.39 -8.93 3.70
CA ASP A 189 13.85 -8.88 3.55
C ASP A 189 14.44 -7.65 4.26
N TRP A 190 13.64 -6.58 4.31
CA TRP A 190 13.97 -5.32 4.98
C TRP A 190 12.72 -4.75 5.64
N VAL A 191 12.92 -4.01 6.73
CA VAL A 191 11.87 -3.22 7.38
C VAL A 191 12.38 -1.80 7.64
N VAL A 192 11.53 -0.82 7.36
CA VAL A 192 11.79 0.61 7.62
C VAL A 192 10.57 1.26 8.27
N PRO A 193 10.74 2.39 8.99
CA PRO A 193 9.62 3.14 9.54
C PRO A 193 8.60 3.59 8.48
N ASP A 194 9.11 4.17 7.39
CA ASP A 194 8.34 4.69 6.26
C ASP A 194 9.28 4.89 5.05
N LEU A 195 8.74 5.43 3.95
CA LEU A 195 9.49 5.59 2.70
C LEU A 195 10.57 6.70 2.75
N SER A 196 10.66 7.51 3.82
CA SER A 196 11.74 8.49 3.96
C SER A 196 13.12 7.86 4.19
N TYR A 197 13.15 6.57 4.52
CA TYR A 197 14.37 5.76 4.69
C TYR A 197 14.83 5.08 3.40
N VAL A 198 14.17 5.38 2.27
CA VAL A 198 14.44 4.80 0.97
C VAL A 198 14.81 5.90 -0.02
N GLN A 199 15.88 5.68 -0.78
CA GLN A 199 16.29 6.55 -1.87
C GLN A 199 16.46 5.74 -3.14
N ALA A 200 16.08 6.30 -4.28
CA ALA A 200 16.28 5.71 -5.59
C ALA A 200 17.25 6.53 -6.44
N GLU A 201 18.09 5.84 -7.20
CA GLU A 201 19.00 6.45 -8.17
C GLU A 201 19.06 5.60 -9.44
N TRP A 202 19.16 6.28 -10.59
CA TRP A 202 19.45 5.64 -11.87
C TRP A 202 20.95 5.72 -12.17
N LEU A 203 21.61 4.58 -12.14
CA LEU A 203 23.02 4.43 -12.52
C LEU A 203 23.13 3.92 -13.95
N ASP A 204 24.21 4.31 -14.64
CA ASP A 204 24.58 3.79 -15.97
C ASP A 204 23.45 3.87 -17.03
N GLY A 205 22.50 4.81 -16.85
CA GLY A 205 21.42 5.12 -17.78
C GLY A 205 20.14 4.28 -17.65
N ASP A 206 20.21 3.05 -17.14
CA ASP A 206 19.06 2.15 -17.05
C ASP A 206 19.11 1.17 -15.84
N ARG A 207 20.03 1.35 -14.90
CA ARG A 207 20.06 0.55 -13.67
C ARG A 207 19.45 1.32 -12.51
N LEU A 208 18.25 0.95 -12.09
CA LEU A 208 17.61 1.50 -10.89
C LEU A 208 18.17 0.82 -9.64
N VAL A 209 18.72 1.62 -8.73
CA VAL A 209 19.27 1.17 -7.44
C VAL A 209 18.50 1.83 -6.31
N LEU A 210 18.05 1.02 -5.35
CA LEU A 210 17.52 1.52 -4.09
C LEU A 210 18.58 1.48 -3.00
N THR A 211 18.73 2.60 -2.28
CA THR A 211 19.43 2.64 -0.99
C THR A 211 18.38 2.61 0.11
N ILE A 212 18.43 1.59 0.96
CA ILE A 212 17.47 1.37 2.05
C ILE A 212 18.22 1.46 3.37
N ASP A 213 17.83 2.39 4.25
CA ASP A 213 18.33 2.45 5.62
C ASP A 213 17.42 1.64 6.55
N THR A 214 17.66 0.33 6.56
CA THR A 214 16.80 -0.67 7.22
C THR A 214 17.16 -0.90 8.68
N GLU A 215 16.17 -1.31 9.46
CA GLU A 215 16.34 -1.78 10.83
C GLU A 215 17.17 -3.07 10.86
N GLU A 216 17.82 -3.35 11.99
CA GLU A 216 18.46 -4.65 12.20
C GLU A 216 17.38 -5.73 12.38
N ALA A 217 17.50 -6.81 11.60
CA ALA A 217 16.58 -7.94 11.73
C ALA A 217 16.66 -8.54 13.15
N PRO A 218 15.51 -8.92 13.76
CA PRO A 218 15.49 -9.56 15.07
C PRO A 218 16.38 -10.82 15.09
N THR A 219 17.12 -11.03 16.18
CA THR A 219 18.07 -12.14 16.31
C THR A 219 17.38 -13.52 16.37
N ARG A 220 16.07 -13.55 16.59
CA ARG A 220 15.20 -14.72 16.51
C ARG A 220 13.86 -14.30 15.89
N LEU A 221 13.51 -14.99 14.80
CA LEU A 221 12.19 -14.97 14.18
C LEU A 221 11.54 -16.34 14.40
#